data_AF-A0A0D1I6P5-F1
#
_entry.id   AF-A0A0D1I6P5-F1
#
_cell.length_a   1.000
_cell.length_b   1.000
_cell.length_c   1.000
_cell.angle_alpha   90.00
_cell.angle_beta   90.00
_cell.angle_gamma   90.00
#
_symmetry.space_group_name_H-M   'P 1'
#
loop_
_entity.id
_entity.type
_entity.pdbx_description
1 polymer ?
#
loop_
_entity_poly.entity_id
_entity_poly.type
_entity_poly.pdbx_seq_one_letter_code
_entity_poly.pdbx_strand_id
1 'polypeptide(L)'
;MNISNADIVINSGSSPEVLKAAINALEHIGAVGSIVHKRNKQKVEYTTLVEGRKGTLAITAGFSSGFNGTGTQAFQDFLKHVGVDQREIESLTKDKSDVKEIRFTI
;
A
#
# COMPACT_ATOMS: atom_id res chain seq x y z
N MET A 1 -6.55 -9.21 9.26
CA MET A 1 -5.23 -9.06 8.63
C MET A 1 -4.26 -8.86 9.78
N ASN A 2 -3.32 -9.77 9.96
CA ASN A 2 -2.45 -9.75 11.14
C ASN A 2 -1.18 -8.96 10.81
N ILE A 3 -1.21 -7.65 11.10
CA ILE A 3 -0.12 -6.71 10.82
C ILE A 3 1.12 -7.05 11.67
N SER A 4 0.91 -7.74 12.79
CA SER A 4 1.94 -8.13 13.76
C SER A 4 3.00 -9.10 13.24
N ASN A 5 2.79 -9.70 12.07
CA ASN A 5 3.74 -10.64 11.45
C ASN A 5 4.48 -10.03 10.24
N ALA A 6 4.30 -8.74 9.96
CA ALA A 6 5.04 -8.09 8.89
C ALA A 6 6.49 -7.85 9.29
N ASP A 7 7.44 -8.12 8.39
CA ASP A 7 8.87 -7.92 8.63
C ASP A 7 9.21 -6.43 8.80
N ILE A 8 8.51 -5.58 8.06
CA ILE A 8 8.65 -4.12 8.13
C ILE A 8 7.28 -3.50 8.38
N VAL A 9 7.19 -2.60 9.36
CA VAL A 9 5.95 -1.90 9.70
C VAL A 9 6.17 -0.38 9.65
N ILE A 10 5.39 0.31 8.79
CA ILE A 10 5.34 1.77 8.70
C ILE A 10 3.99 2.22 9.27
N ASN A 11 4.01 2.73 10.50
CA ASN A 11 2.79 3.08 11.25
C ASN A 11 2.67 4.56 11.63
N SER A 12 3.60 5.40 11.21
CA SER A 12 3.58 6.85 11.45
C SER A 12 4.24 7.62 10.30
N GLY A 13 3.96 8.92 10.20
CA GLY A 13 4.56 9.82 9.22
C GLY A 13 3.55 10.43 8.26
N SER A 14 3.98 11.49 7.57
CA SER A 14 3.22 12.13 6.50
C SER A 14 3.22 11.27 5.22
N SER A 15 2.29 11.54 4.30
CA SER A 15 2.19 10.78 3.04
C SER A 15 3.50 10.73 2.24
N PRO A 16 4.27 11.83 2.09
CA PRO A 16 5.57 11.79 1.39
C PRO A 16 6.64 10.97 2.13
N GLU A 17 6.69 11.06 3.46
CA GLU A 17 7.64 10.29 4.27
C GLU A 17 7.34 8.79 4.19
N VAL A 18 6.06 8.43 4.29
CA VAL A 18 5.61 7.05 4.15
C VAL A 18 5.87 6.52 2.75
N LEU A 19 5.61 7.29 1.69
CA LEU A 19 5.91 6.89 0.31
C LEU A 19 7.41 6.57 0.16
N LYS A 20 8.27 7.47 0.63
CA LYS A 20 9.73 7.26 0.59
C LYS A 20 10.15 6.02 1.37
N ALA A 21 9.64 5.85 2.58
CA ALA A 21 9.95 4.69 3.42
C ALA A 21 9.43 3.38 2.80
N ALA A 22 8.25 3.40 2.20
CA ALA A 22 7.67 2.24 1.52
C ALA A 22 8.50 1.82 0.30
N ILE A 23 8.93 2.78 -0.52
CA ILE A 23 9.82 2.53 -1.66
C ILE A 23 11.15 1.92 -1.19
N ASN A 24 11.79 2.50 -0.17
CA ASN A 24 13.03 1.95 0.37
C ASN A 24 12.85 0.52 0.92
N ALA A 25 11.69 0.23 1.52
CA ALA A 25 11.39 -1.11 2.04
C ALA A 25 11.28 -2.17 0.92
N LEU A 26 10.98 -1.78 -0.32
CA LEU A 26 10.93 -2.70 -1.47
C LEU A 26 12.27 -3.39 -1.71
N GLU A 27 13.39 -2.69 -1.49
CA GLU A 27 14.74 -3.27 -1.63
C GLU A 27 14.98 -4.43 -0.65
N HIS A 28 14.33 -4.37 0.52
CA HIS A 28 14.43 -5.39 1.56
C HIS A 28 13.49 -6.58 1.33
N ILE A 29 12.24 -6.33 0.93
CA ILE A 29 11.24 -7.39 0.71
C ILE A 29 11.37 -8.06 -0.67
N GLY A 30 12.13 -7.47 -1.58
CA GLY A 30 12.37 -7.99 -2.93
C GLY A 30 11.19 -7.77 -3.88
N ALA A 31 11.13 -8.56 -4.96
CA ALA A 31 10.07 -8.45 -5.96
C ALA A 31 8.69 -8.63 -5.31
N VAL A 32 7.79 -7.69 -5.58
CA VAL A 32 6.43 -7.66 -5.03
C VAL A 32 5.59 -8.72 -5.71
N GLY A 33 5.01 -9.63 -4.93
CA GLY A 33 4.07 -10.65 -5.40
C GLY A 33 2.61 -10.28 -5.16
N SER A 34 2.30 -9.59 -4.06
CA SER A 34 0.95 -9.11 -3.79
C SER A 34 0.92 -7.78 -3.04
N ILE A 35 -0.13 -6.99 -3.27
CA ILE A 35 -0.46 -5.79 -2.51
C ILE A 35 -1.92 -5.86 -2.12
N VAL A 36 -2.21 -5.80 -0.82
CA VAL A 36 -3.57 -5.74 -0.28
C VAL A 36 -3.77 -4.42 0.45
N HIS A 37 -4.61 -3.56 -0.10
CA HIS A 37 -5.00 -2.29 0.50
C HIS A 37 -6.43 -2.38 1.02
N LYS A 38 -6.59 -2.27 2.34
CA LYS A 38 -7.86 -2.45 3.04
C LYS A 38 -8.25 -1.21 3.83
N ARG A 39 -9.50 -0.78 3.67
CA ARG A 39 -10.15 0.21 4.51
C ARG A 39 -10.73 -0.44 5.76
N ASN A 40 -10.39 0.10 6.93
CA ASN A 40 -11.07 -0.18 8.17
C ASN A 40 -12.28 0.78 8.33
N LYS A 41 -13.49 0.26 8.11
CA LYS A 41 -14.74 1.04 8.24
C LYS A 41 -14.96 1.63 9.63
N GLN A 42 -14.48 0.96 10.67
CA GLN A 42 -14.73 1.38 12.06
C GLN A 42 -13.85 2.56 12.48
N LYS A 43 -12.65 2.69 11.89
CA LYS A 43 -11.66 3.70 12.27
C LYS A 43 -11.40 4.75 11.18
N VAL A 44 -11.98 4.60 9.99
CA VAL A 44 -11.69 5.43 8.81
C VAL A 44 -10.18 5.43 8.50
N GLU A 45 -9.54 4.29 8.73
CA GLU A 45 -8.10 4.08 8.51
C GLU A 45 -7.89 3.13 7.34
N TYR A 46 -6.72 3.19 6.71
CA TYR A 46 -6.33 2.26 5.67
C TYR A 46 -5.09 1.49 6.10
N THR A 47 -5.04 0.23 5.71
CA THR A 47 -3.89 -0.65 5.90
C THR A 47 -3.49 -1.19 4.54
N THR A 48 -2.21 -1.06 4.20
CA THR A 48 -1.64 -1.67 3.01
C THR A 48 -0.66 -2.74 3.45
N LEU A 49 -0.86 -3.97 2.99
CA LEU A 49 0.08 -5.07 3.15
C LEU A 49 0.71 -5.34 1.79
N VAL A 50 2.02 -5.48 1.75
CA VAL A 50 2.80 -5.76 0.55
C VAL A 50 3.59 -7.03 0.83
N GLU A 51 3.35 -8.07 0.06
CA GLU A 51 4.09 -9.32 0.13
C GLU A 51 5.12 -9.34 -0.98
N GLY A 52 6.39 -9.33 -0.59
CA GLY A 52 7.52 -9.52 -1.48
C GLY A 52 8.09 -10.94 -1.37
N ARG A 53 8.95 -11.30 -2.32
CA ARG A 53 9.60 -12.61 -2.36
C ARG A 53 10.46 -12.93 -1.12
N LYS A 54 11.00 -11.91 -0.45
CA LYS A 54 11.94 -12.04 0.68
C LYS A 54 11.36 -11.61 2.02
N GLY A 55 10.16 -11.03 2.03
CA GLY A 55 9.56 -10.53 3.24
C GLY A 55 8.28 -9.75 2.97
N THR A 56 7.77 -9.12 4.03
CA THR A 56 6.46 -8.48 4.06
C THR A 56 6.56 -7.08 4.64
N LEU A 57 5.80 -6.16 4.06
CA LEU A 57 5.73 -4.76 4.48
C LEU A 57 4.28 -4.41 4.81
N ALA A 58 4.03 -3.87 5.98
CA ALA A 58 2.75 -3.32 6.35
C ALA A 58 2.82 -1.81 6.57
N ILE A 59 1.83 -1.10 6.03
CA ILE A 59 1.73 0.36 6.07
C ILE A 59 0.36 0.72 6.63
N THR A 60 0.31 1.39 7.78
CA THR A 60 -0.94 1.82 8.43
C THR A 60 -1.10 3.33 8.53
N ALA A 61 -0.10 4.09 8.08
CA ALA A 61 -0.09 5.55 8.06
C ALA A 61 0.22 6.08 6.66
N GLY A 62 0.07 7.39 6.43
CA GLY A 62 0.47 8.08 5.18
C GLY A 62 -0.40 7.81 3.95
N PHE A 63 -0.89 6.58 3.78
CA PHE A 63 -1.87 6.18 2.74
C PHE A 63 -3.33 6.27 3.23
N SER A 64 -3.55 6.87 4.40
CA SER A 64 -4.80 6.82 5.16
C SER A 64 -5.80 7.95 4.86
N SER A 65 -5.43 8.99 4.10
CA SER A 65 -6.41 10.02 3.77
C SER A 65 -7.35 9.47 2.69
N GLY A 66 -8.65 9.48 2.98
CA GLY A 66 -9.70 8.96 2.10
C GLY A 66 -9.60 9.41 0.63
N PHE A 67 -10.42 8.77 -0.20
CA PHE A 67 -10.41 8.70 -1.66
C PHE A 67 -10.10 9.95 -2.52
N ASN A 68 -10.02 11.16 -1.95
CA ASN A 68 -9.67 12.42 -2.63
C ASN A 68 -8.52 13.20 -1.95
N GLY A 69 -7.71 12.56 -1.09
CA GLY A 69 -6.65 13.22 -0.32
C GLY A 69 -5.22 12.82 -0.70
N THR A 70 -4.23 13.48 -0.09
CA THR A 70 -2.78 13.28 -0.31
C THR A 70 -2.28 11.85 -0.11
N GLY A 71 -2.92 11.08 0.76
CA GLY A 71 -2.64 9.67 0.99
C GLY A 71 -3.14 8.75 -0.13
N THR A 72 -4.24 9.11 -0.81
CA THR A 72 -4.64 8.38 -2.02
C THR A 72 -3.61 8.60 -3.14
N GLN A 73 -3.12 9.85 -3.30
CA GLN A 73 -2.07 10.14 -4.27
C GLN A 73 -0.77 9.37 -3.94
N ALA A 74 -0.33 9.39 -2.68
CA ALA A 74 0.87 8.66 -2.27
C ALA A 74 0.74 7.14 -2.48
N PHE A 75 -0.45 6.56 -2.28
CA PHE A 75 -0.69 5.16 -2.61
C PHE A 75 -0.63 4.90 -4.12
N GLN A 76 -1.20 5.77 -4.95
CA GLN A 76 -1.08 5.67 -6.42
C GLN A 76 0.37 5.76 -6.88
N ASP A 77 1.14 6.70 -6.32
CA ASP A 77 2.56 6.88 -6.63
C ASP A 77 3.38 5.63 -6.24
N PHE A 78 3.04 5.01 -5.11
CA PHE A 78 3.60 3.73 -4.70
C PHE A 78 3.27 2.61 -5.68
N LEU A 79 1.99 2.47 -6.08
CA LEU A 79 1.57 1.47 -7.08
C LEU A 79 2.29 1.66 -8.43
N LYS A 80 2.48 2.90 -8.84
CA LYS A 80 3.24 3.22 -10.06
C LYS A 80 4.70 2.83 -9.93
N HIS A 81 5.30 3.02 -8.76
CA HIS A 81 6.70 2.66 -8.51
C HIS A 81 6.93 1.14 -8.55
N VAL A 82 5.99 0.35 -8.06
CA VAL A 82 6.06 -1.13 -8.12
C VAL A 82 5.72 -1.69 -9.52
N GLY A 83 5.32 -0.83 -10.46
CA GLY A 83 5.08 -1.21 -11.86
C GLY A 83 3.63 -1.52 -12.22
N VAL A 84 2.64 -1.11 -11.41
CA VAL A 84 1.22 -1.21 -11.81
C VAL A 84 0.92 -0.19 -12.90
N ASP A 85 0.21 -0.62 -13.94
CA ASP A 85 -0.21 0.26 -15.03
C ASP A 85 -1.19 1.34 -14.55
N GLN A 86 -1.05 2.55 -15.12
CA GLN A 86 -1.88 3.69 -14.77
C GLN A 86 -3.39 3.41 -14.88
N ARG A 87 -3.82 2.63 -15.88
CA ARG A 87 -5.24 2.24 -16.06
C ARG A 87 -5.76 1.37 -14.92
N GLU A 88 -4.91 0.48 -14.41
CA GLU A 88 -5.26 -0.39 -13.29
C GLU A 88 -5.32 0.41 -11.98
N ILE A 89 -4.37 1.33 -11.77
CA ILE A 89 -4.39 2.29 -10.65
C ILE A 89 -5.68 3.11 -10.64
N GLU A 90 -6.11 3.64 -11.80
CA GLU A 90 -7.35 4.39 -11.93
C GLU A 90 -8.60 3.54 -11.66
N SER A 91 -8.61 2.29 -12.13
CA SER A 91 -9.71 1.35 -11.88
C SER A 91 -9.83 1.06 -10.38
N LEU A 92 -8.70 0.71 -9.75
CA LEU A 92 -8.62 0.44 -8.32
C LEU A 92 -9.02 1.65 -7.49
N THR A 93 -8.63 2.86 -7.87
CA THR A 93 -8.94 4.06 -7.09
C THR A 93 -10.39 4.52 -7.22
N LYS A 94 -11.04 4.26 -8.36
CA LYS A 94 -12.48 4.49 -8.56
C LYS A 94 -13.36 3.43 -7.89
N ASP A 95 -12.83 2.23 -7.67
CA ASP A 95 -13.53 1.17 -6.95
C ASP A 95 -13.77 1.55 -5.48
N LYS A 96 -15.05 1.51 -5.07
CA LYS A 96 -15.52 1.80 -3.71
C LYS A 96 -15.37 0.61 -2.76
N SER A 97 -14.82 -0.51 -3.22
CA SER A 97 -14.51 -1.67 -2.40
C SER A 97 -13.62 -1.29 -1.21
N ASP A 98 -13.92 -1.91 -0.07
CA ASP A 98 -13.14 -1.75 1.16
C ASP A 98 -11.84 -2.56 1.12
N VAL A 99 -11.68 -3.46 0.16
CA VAL A 99 -10.47 -4.26 -0.03
C VAL A 99 -10.09 -4.20 -1.50
N LYS A 100 -8.84 -3.84 -1.75
CA LYS A 100 -8.20 -3.81 -3.07
C LYS A 100 -7.00 -4.73 -3.01
N GLU A 101 -6.97 -5.72 -3.87
CA GLU A 101 -5.89 -6.69 -3.94
C GLU A 101 -5.31 -6.70 -5.35
N ILE A 102 -4.00 -6.59 -5.44
CA ILE A 102 -3.23 -6.66 -6.67
C ILE A 102 -2.28 -7.83 -6.52
N ARG A 103 -2.22 -8.69 -7.53
CA ARG A 103 -1.29 -9.81 -7.58
C ARG A 103 -0.40 -9.66 -8.79
N PHE A 104 0.88 -9.84 -8.57
CA PHE A 104 1.90 -9.81 -9.60
C PHE A 104 2.36 -11.23 -9.86
N THR A 105 2.60 -11.54 -11.13
CA THR A 105 3.30 -12.77 -11.51
C THR A 105 4.79 -12.54 -11.28
N ILE A 106 5.35 -13.17 -10.24
CA ILE A 106 6.76 -13.10 -9.85
C ILE A 106 7.55 -14.34 -10.23
#